data_AF-A0A7W8SXV9-F1
#
_entry.id   AF-A0A7W8SXV9-F1
#
_cell.length_a   1.000
_cell.length_b   1.000
_cell.length_c   1.000
_cell.angle_alpha   90.00
_cell.angle_beta   90.00
_cell.angle_gamma   90.00
#
_symmetry.space_group_name_H-M   'P 1'
#
loop_
_entity.id
_entity.type
_entity.pdbx_description
1 polymer ?
#
loop_
_entity_poly.entity_id
_entity_poly.type
_entity_poly.pdbx_seq_one_letter_code
_entity_poly.pdbx_strand_id
1 'polypeptide(L)'
;MNDMENHLYEFRMKLLRGEGCDMPEGIDGAHVACYASASTYEAAVKKGVVAASHMHYVFDNIEGDVREIPVASWGAYVEKVWPEFASHFPSQDELPSLVEQGIVFFGPFAGFKK
;
A
#
# COMPACT_ATOMS: atom_id res chain seq x y z
N MET A 1 -5.17 -26.67 -12.01
CA MET A 1 -4.55 -25.33 -12.18
C MET A 1 -3.94 -25.01 -10.84
N ASN A 2 -2.63 -24.76 -10.78
CA ASN A 2 -2.06 -24.18 -9.56
C ASN A 2 -2.52 -22.72 -9.57
N ASP A 3 -3.65 -22.43 -8.95
CA ASP A 3 -3.97 -21.05 -8.60
C ASP A 3 -2.86 -20.64 -7.64
N MET A 4 -1.92 -19.83 -8.12
CA MET A 4 -0.97 -19.16 -7.25
C MET A 4 -1.81 -18.17 -6.44
N GLU A 5 -2.24 -18.63 -5.27
CA GLU A 5 -3.08 -17.89 -4.35
C GLU A 5 -2.42 -16.54 -4.04
N ASN A 6 -3.23 -15.49 -4.09
CA ASN A 6 -2.75 -14.15 -3.80
C ASN A 6 -2.72 -13.96 -2.28
N HIS A 7 -1.62 -13.41 -1.79
CA HIS A 7 -1.42 -12.99 -0.40
C HIS A 7 -1.45 -11.47 -0.32
N LEU A 8 -1.89 -10.93 0.83
CA LEU A 8 -1.82 -9.50 1.10
C LEU A 8 -0.48 -9.16 1.75
N TYR A 9 0.31 -8.31 1.10
CA TYR A 9 1.55 -7.80 1.67
C TYR A 9 1.43 -6.32 2.03
N GLU A 10 2.05 -5.95 3.13
CA GLU A 10 2.26 -4.57 3.53
C GLU A 10 3.76 -4.22 3.47
N PHE A 11 4.04 -3.04 2.94
CA PHE A 11 5.37 -2.45 2.97
C PHE A 11 5.28 -0.93 2.99
N ARG A 12 6.26 -0.28 3.61
CA ARG A 12 6.33 1.18 3.65
C ARG A 12 7.19 1.67 2.49
N MET A 13 6.66 2.61 1.73
CA MET A 13 7.36 3.26 0.63
C MET A 13 7.74 4.68 1.02
N LYS A 14 8.97 5.07 0.67
CA LYS A 14 9.34 6.46 0.57
C LYS A 14 9.17 6.92 -0.87
N LEU A 15 8.33 7.93 -1.05
CA LEU A 15 7.99 8.53 -2.32
C LEU A 15 8.45 9.98 -2.36
N LEU A 16 8.97 10.42 -3.50
CA LEU A 16 9.31 11.82 -3.76
C LEU A 16 8.24 12.45 -4.63
N ARG A 17 8.12 13.78 -4.52
CA ARG A 17 7.35 14.59 -5.45
C ARG A 17 7.79 14.30 -6.88
N GLY A 18 6.87 13.86 -7.72
CA GLY A 18 7.04 13.85 -9.18
C GLY A 18 6.21 14.94 -9.85
N GLU A 19 6.46 15.11 -11.14
CA GLU A 19 5.72 16.07 -11.97
C GLU A 19 4.27 15.61 -12.16
N GLY A 20 3.31 16.45 -11.76
CA GLY A 20 1.87 16.16 -11.89
C GLY A 20 1.26 15.34 -10.74
N CYS A 21 2.00 15.07 -9.65
CA CYS A 21 1.42 14.43 -8.47
C CYS A 21 0.54 15.40 -7.66
N ASP A 22 -0.44 14.85 -6.96
CA ASP A 22 -1.39 15.62 -6.11
C ASP A 22 -0.77 16.14 -4.80
N MET A 23 0.55 16.02 -4.64
CA MET A 23 1.25 16.46 -3.45
C MET A 23 1.18 18.00 -3.30
N PRO A 24 0.71 18.52 -2.15
CA PRO A 24 0.60 19.97 -1.92
C PRO A 24 1.94 20.69 -2.04
N GLU A 25 1.94 21.90 -2.60
CA GLU A 25 3.15 22.70 -2.81
C GLU A 25 3.99 22.84 -1.53
N GLY A 26 5.32 22.78 -1.70
CA GLY A 26 6.27 22.85 -0.60
C GLY A 26 6.40 21.59 0.24
N ILE A 27 5.82 20.46 -0.19
CA ILE A 27 6.09 19.11 0.31
C ILE A 27 7.01 18.39 -0.70
N ASP A 28 8.08 17.77 -0.20
CA ASP A 28 9.14 17.14 -1.02
C ASP A 28 8.91 15.65 -1.28
N GLY A 29 8.14 15.00 -0.43
CA GLY A 29 7.82 13.59 -0.54
C GLY A 29 6.89 13.12 0.56
N ALA A 30 6.60 11.83 0.58
CA ALA A 30 5.77 11.21 1.60
C ALA A 30 6.29 9.81 1.96
N HIS A 31 6.02 9.42 3.20
CA HIS A 31 6.05 8.03 3.62
C HIS A 31 4.63 7.47 3.54
N VAL A 32 4.46 6.29 2.98
CA VAL A 32 3.15 5.68 2.81
C VAL A 32 3.21 4.18 3.04
N ALA A 33 2.22 3.64 3.75
CA ALA A 33 1.99 2.19 3.80
C ALA A 33 1.28 1.77 2.51
N CYS A 34 1.87 0.82 1.79
CA CYS A 34 1.28 0.21 0.61
C CYS A 34 0.84 -1.21 0.96
N TYR A 35 -0.38 -1.55 0.54
CA TYR A 35 -0.96 -2.87 0.65
C TYR A 35 -1.16 -3.41 -0.76
N ALA A 36 -0.49 -4.50 -1.10
CA ALA A 36 -0.57 -5.08 -2.43
C ALA A 36 -0.78 -6.59 -2.35
N SER A 37 -1.74 -7.06 -3.14
CA SER A 37 -2.04 -8.46 -3.30
C SER A 37 -1.23 -9.08 -4.45
N ALA A 38 -0.49 -10.14 -4.15
CA ALA A 38 0.27 -10.90 -5.14
C ALA A 38 0.63 -12.30 -4.63
N SER A 39 1.14 -13.15 -5.51
CA SER A 39 1.66 -14.47 -5.16
C SER A 39 3.00 -14.44 -4.42
N THR A 40 3.79 -13.37 -4.56
CA THR A 40 5.06 -13.18 -3.82
C THR A 40 5.22 -11.73 -3.38
N TYR A 41 6.05 -11.50 -2.36
CA TYR A 41 6.32 -10.16 -1.86
C TYR A 41 7.02 -9.27 -2.91
N GLU A 42 7.89 -9.81 -3.77
CA GLU A 42 8.54 -9.04 -4.83
C GLU A 42 7.53 -8.57 -5.87
N ALA A 43 6.57 -9.44 -6.22
CA ALA A 43 5.48 -9.09 -7.13
C ALA A 43 4.58 -8.02 -6.51
N ALA A 44 4.31 -8.09 -5.20
CA ALA A 44 3.56 -7.08 -4.46
C ALA A 44 4.28 -5.72 -4.45
N VAL A 45 5.58 -5.69 -4.15
CA VAL A 45 6.41 -4.48 -4.19
C VAL A 45 6.40 -3.86 -5.57
N LYS A 46 6.60 -4.67 -6.62
CA LYS A 46 6.56 -4.18 -8.01
C LYS A 46 5.20 -3.54 -8.35
N LYS A 47 4.10 -4.17 -7.93
CA LYS A 47 2.75 -3.61 -8.10
C LYS A 47 2.58 -2.28 -7.37
N GLY A 48 3.05 -2.17 -6.13
CA GLY A 48 3.03 -0.91 -5.36
C GLY A 48 3.81 0.22 -6.02
N VAL A 49 5.02 -0.07 -6.52
CA VAL A 49 5.85 0.90 -7.27
C VAL A 49 5.14 1.37 -8.54
N VAL A 50 4.54 0.45 -9.31
CA VAL A 50 3.77 0.80 -10.51
C VAL A 50 2.57 1.68 -10.15
N ALA A 51 1.82 1.33 -9.10
CA ALA A 51 0.67 2.12 -8.65
C ALA A 51 1.08 3.54 -8.22
N ALA A 52 2.18 3.68 -7.47
CA ALA A 52 2.72 4.99 -7.10
C ALA A 52 3.13 5.82 -8.34
N SER A 53 3.70 5.18 -9.35
CA SER A 53 4.08 5.84 -10.60
C SER A 53 2.87 6.36 -11.39
N HIS A 54 1.75 5.64 -11.37
CA HIS A 54 0.50 6.10 -11.99
C HIS A 54 -0.11 7.31 -11.28
N MET A 55 0.24 7.50 -10.00
CA MET A 55 -0.10 8.71 -9.23
C MET A 55 0.98 9.81 -9.37
N HIS A 56 1.89 9.68 -10.34
CA HIS A 56 2.99 10.60 -10.61
C HIS A 56 4.01 10.76 -9.48
N TYR A 57 4.07 9.83 -8.53
CA TYR A 57 5.14 9.81 -7.52
C TYR A 57 6.40 9.15 -8.06
N VAL A 58 7.55 9.61 -7.58
CA VAL A 58 8.84 8.97 -7.85
C VAL A 58 9.19 8.07 -6.67
N PHE A 59 9.36 6.77 -6.92
CA PHE A 59 9.81 5.82 -5.90
C PHE A 59 11.26 6.11 -5.49
N ASP A 60 11.52 6.21 -4.19
CA ASP A 60 12.87 6.35 -3.61
C ASP A 60 13.35 5.01 -3.04
N ASN A 61 12.65 4.48 -2.02
CA ASN A 61 12.99 3.19 -1.42
C ASN A 61 11.79 2.50 -0.74
N ILE A 62 12.02 1.25 -0.32
CA ILE A 62 11.24 0.57 0.70
C ILE A 62 11.88 0.84 2.06
N GLU A 63 11.05 1.17 3.05
CA GLU A 63 11.48 1.39 4.43
C GLU A 63 11.10 0.19 5.31
N GLY A 64 12.12 -0.43 5.92
CA GLY A 64 11.92 -1.59 6.78
C GLY A 64 11.58 -2.86 5.99
N ASP A 65 10.82 -3.74 6.64
CA ASP A 65 10.51 -5.08 6.11
C ASP A 65 9.20 -5.07 5.31
N VAL A 66 9.12 -6.00 4.35
CA VAL A 66 7.85 -6.38 3.71
C VAL A 66 7.24 -7.51 4.53
N ARG A 67 5.99 -7.38 4.93
CA ARG A 67 5.30 -8.39 5.73
C ARG A 67 4.00 -8.83 5.09
N GLU A 68 3.69 -10.12 5.23
CA GLU A 68 2.37 -10.64 4.88
C GLU A 68 1.37 -10.33 6.00
N ILE A 69 0.17 -9.90 5.63
CA ILE A 69 -0.94 -9.66 6.55
C ILE A 69 -2.00 -10.74 6.33
N PRO A 70 -2.33 -11.54 7.35
CA PRO A 70 -3.40 -12.53 7.23
C PRO A 70 -4.73 -11.86 6.92
N VAL A 71 -5.35 -12.21 5.79
CA VAL A 71 -6.61 -11.60 5.31
C VAL A 71 -7.71 -11.68 6.37
N ALA A 72 -7.81 -12.79 7.10
CA ALA A 72 -8.80 -13.00 8.16
C ALA A 72 -8.62 -12.09 9.39
N SER A 73 -7.49 -11.40 9.51
CA SER A 73 -7.17 -10.49 10.62
C SER A 73 -7.26 -9.02 10.24
N TRP A 74 -7.67 -8.70 9.01
CA TRP A 74 -7.60 -7.36 8.44
C TRP A 74 -8.39 -6.31 9.23
N GLY A 75 -9.63 -6.59 9.62
CA GLY A 75 -10.43 -5.64 10.39
C GLY A 75 -9.75 -5.23 11.70
N ALA A 76 -9.32 -6.22 12.48
CA ALA A 76 -8.60 -5.99 13.74
C ALA A 76 -7.23 -5.30 13.51
N TYR A 77 -6.57 -5.60 12.39
CA TYR A 77 -5.33 -4.93 11.99
C TYR A 77 -5.56 -3.44 11.75
N VAL A 78 -6.55 -3.09 10.91
CA VAL A 78 -6.88 -1.70 10.57
C VAL A 78 -7.30 -0.91 11.80
N GLU A 79 -8.15 -1.45 12.66
CA GLU A 79 -8.57 -0.78 13.90
C GLU A 79 -7.40 -0.48 14.83
N LYS A 80 -6.40 -1.37 14.86
CA LYS A 80 -5.21 -1.21 15.70
C LYS A 80 -4.20 -0.22 15.13
N VAL A 81 -3.93 -0.29 13.82
CA VAL A 81 -2.86 0.48 13.17
C VAL A 81 -3.35 1.84 12.68
N TRP A 82 -4.60 1.91 12.24
CA TRP A 82 -5.22 3.09 11.64
C TRP A 82 -6.58 3.42 12.27
N PRO A 83 -6.69 3.56 13.60
CA PRO A 83 -7.99 3.76 14.26
C PRO A 83 -8.74 5.00 13.73
N GLU A 84 -8.03 6.08 13.41
CA GLU A 84 -8.60 7.33 12.91
C GLU A 84 -8.95 7.29 11.41
N PHE A 85 -8.42 6.31 10.67
CA PHE A 85 -8.59 6.19 9.23
C PHE A 85 -9.25 4.86 8.84
N ALA A 86 -9.83 4.12 9.79
CA ALA A 86 -10.34 2.77 9.56
C ALA A 86 -11.36 2.71 8.41
N SER A 87 -12.20 3.74 8.28
CA SER A 87 -13.19 3.87 7.21
C SER A 87 -12.59 4.15 5.82
N HIS A 88 -11.30 4.44 5.70
CA HIS A 88 -10.60 4.65 4.42
C HIS A 88 -10.05 3.35 3.83
N PHE A 89 -10.12 2.25 4.59
CA PHE A 89 -9.65 0.94 4.18
C PHE A 89 -10.82 0.03 3.78
N PRO A 90 -10.58 -0.99 2.93
CA PRO A 90 -11.58 -2.02 2.68
C PRO A 90 -12.05 -2.64 3.99
N SER A 91 -13.33 -2.99 4.08
CA SER A 91 -13.83 -3.76 5.21
C SER A 91 -13.28 -5.19 5.22
N GLN A 92 -13.40 -5.89 6.34
CA GLN A 92 -13.03 -7.30 6.46
C GLN A 92 -13.79 -8.20 5.47
N ASP A 93 -15.03 -7.85 5.12
CA ASP A 93 -15.88 -8.63 4.22
C ASP A 93 -15.52 -8.38 2.74
N GLU A 94 -15.05 -7.18 2.40
CA GLU A 94 -14.63 -6.82 1.04
C GLU A 94 -13.23 -7.32 0.69
N LEU A 95 -12.32 -7.29 1.66
CA LEU A 95 -10.90 -7.56 1.42
C LEU A 95 -10.63 -8.90 0.72
N PRO A 96 -11.23 -10.05 1.10
CA PRO A 96 -10.93 -11.34 0.46
C PRO A 96 -11.10 -11.30 -1.06
N SER A 97 -12.21 -10.73 -1.55
CA SER A 97 -12.46 -10.63 -3.00
C SER A 97 -11.46 -9.69 -3.68
N LEU A 98 -11.07 -8.60 -3.02
CA LEU A 98 -10.05 -7.69 -3.56
C LEU A 98 -8.67 -8.35 -3.63
N VAL A 99 -8.33 -9.18 -2.64
CA VAL A 99 -7.08 -9.95 -2.64
C VAL A 99 -7.06 -10.94 -3.80
N GLU A 100 -8.14 -11.69 -4.04
CA GLU A 100 -8.26 -12.56 -5.21
C GLU A 100 -8.04 -11.79 -6.53
N GLN A 101 -8.57 -10.56 -6.63
CA GLN A 101 -8.42 -9.68 -7.79
C GLN A 101 -7.02 -9.05 -7.93
N GLY A 102 -6.12 -9.22 -6.95
CA GLY A 102 -4.75 -8.70 -7.03
C GLY A 102 -4.63 -7.19 -6.75
N ILE A 103 -5.50 -6.65 -5.89
CA ILE A 103 -5.61 -5.24 -5.51
C ILE A 103 -4.28 -4.59 -5.07
N VAL A 104 -4.19 -3.27 -5.26
CA VAL A 104 -3.18 -2.39 -4.63
C VAL A 104 -3.91 -1.18 -4.05
N PHE A 105 -3.61 -0.83 -2.80
CA PHE A 105 -4.13 0.37 -2.17
C PHE A 105 -3.12 0.95 -1.16
N PHE A 106 -3.30 2.21 -0.81
CA PHE A 106 -2.40 2.95 0.06
C PHE A 106 -3.12 3.37 1.33
N GLY A 107 -2.38 3.38 2.44
CA GLY A 107 -2.78 4.10 3.63
C GLY A 107 -2.59 5.62 3.48
N PRO A 108 -2.77 6.38 4.57
CA PRO A 108 -2.53 7.82 4.57
C PRO A 108 -1.09 8.18 4.17
N PHE A 109 -0.94 9.23 3.37
CA PHE A 109 0.36 9.75 2.95
C PHE A 109 0.89 10.72 4.02
N ALA A 110 2.00 10.38 4.66
CA ALA A 110 2.68 11.24 5.63
C ALA A 110 3.75 12.08 4.91
N GLY A 111 3.37 13.30 4.53
CA GLY A 111 4.25 14.24 3.81
C GLY A 111 5.43 14.74 4.65
N PHE A 112 6.58 14.97 4.01
CA PHE A 112 7.76 15.57 4.62
C PHE A 112 8.32 16.73 3.80
N LYS A 113 9.12 17.57 4.47
CA LYS A 113 9.92 18.63 3.87
C LYS A 113 11.40 18.40 4.21
N LYS A 114 12.30 18.81 3.33
CA LYS A 114 13.75 18.84 3.55
C LYS A 114 14.22 20.23 3.96
#